data_AF-A0A1E1XSU3-F1
#
_entry.id   AF-A0A1E1XSU3-F1
#
_cell.length_a   1.000
_cell.length_b   1.000
_cell.length_c   1.000
_cell.angle_alpha   90.00
_cell.angle_beta   90.00
_cell.angle_gamma   90.00
#
_symmetry.space_group_name_H-M   'P 1'
#
loop_
_entity.id
_entity.type
_entity.pdbx_description
1 polymer ?
#
loop_
_entity_poly.entity_id
_entity_poly.type
_entity_poly.pdbx_seq_one_letter_code
_entity_poly.pdbx_strand_id
1 'polypeptide(L)'
;KVPTVKADSGLELTGCAPIGRYIAEQSEKGRSFLGKDAQERALIQQWLEYVAVRCEGGSLPLDTAHEILRELNSYLADRCFFVGVSLTLADVFLYYCLHPTIGSLSFKEKEKYCHLCRWFDLVQHQDGLRQNLPLIVFSKTRLYQ
;
A
#
# COMPACT_ATOMS: atom_id res chain seq x y z
N LYS A 1 -0.86 -16.46 10.66
CA LYS A 1 -0.35 -17.60 9.86
C LYS A 1 0.20 -17.05 8.56
N VAL A 2 1.42 -17.40 8.16
CA VAL A 2 1.99 -16.93 6.88
C VAL A 2 1.20 -17.58 5.73
N PRO A 3 0.76 -16.82 4.70
CA PRO A 3 -0.01 -17.40 3.60
C PRO A 3 0.89 -18.24 2.69
N THR A 4 0.31 -19.30 2.13
CA THR A 4 1.00 -20.25 1.25
C THR A 4 0.06 -20.69 0.14
N VAL A 5 0.55 -20.80 -1.09
CA VAL A 5 -0.20 -21.27 -2.27
C VAL A 5 0.67 -22.22 -3.10
N LYS A 6 0.05 -23.21 -3.75
CA LYS A 6 0.72 -24.03 -4.77
C LYS A 6 0.50 -23.41 -6.14
N ALA A 7 1.58 -23.11 -6.83
CA ALA A 7 1.57 -22.66 -8.22
C ALA A 7 1.21 -23.82 -9.16
N ASP A 8 0.87 -23.50 -10.41
CA ASP A 8 0.50 -24.51 -11.43
C ASP A 8 1.66 -25.45 -11.76
N SER A 9 2.89 -25.02 -11.52
CA SER A 9 4.11 -25.84 -11.62
C SER A 9 4.26 -26.89 -10.51
N GLY A 10 3.38 -26.86 -9.50
CA GLY A 10 3.47 -27.68 -8.29
C GLY A 10 4.41 -27.12 -7.22
N LEU A 11 5.13 -26.03 -7.50
CA LEU A 11 5.97 -25.33 -6.52
C LEU A 11 5.13 -24.60 -5.48
N GLU A 12 5.62 -24.56 -4.25
CA GLU A 12 4.97 -23.88 -3.15
C GLU A 12 5.55 -22.47 -2.96
N LEU A 13 4.67 -21.47 -2.94
CA LEU A 13 5.01 -20.06 -2.71
C LEU A 13 4.49 -19.65 -1.33
N THR A 14 5.33 -18.99 -0.54
CA THR A 14 5.00 -18.54 0.82
C THR A 14 5.22 -17.05 0.98
N GLY A 15 4.31 -16.39 1.69
CA GLY A 15 4.34 -14.95 1.98
C GLY A 15 3.48 -14.12 1.02
N CYS A 16 2.93 -13.01 1.52
CA CYS A 16 2.02 -12.18 0.74
C CYS A 16 2.68 -11.64 -0.53
N ALA A 17 3.92 -11.14 -0.43
CA ALA A 17 4.60 -10.49 -1.55
C ALA A 17 4.91 -11.45 -2.72
N PRO A 18 5.54 -12.63 -2.52
CA PRO A 18 5.73 -13.60 -3.61
C PRO A 18 4.42 -14.06 -4.24
N ILE A 19 3.40 -14.32 -3.41
CA ILE A 19 2.07 -14.75 -3.89
C ILE A 19 1.40 -13.64 -4.70
N GLY A 20 1.41 -12.40 -4.21
CA GLY A 20 0.83 -11.25 -4.91
C GLY A 20 1.49 -10.98 -6.25
N ARG A 21 2.83 -11.11 -6.33
CA ARG A 21 3.58 -11.02 -7.60
C ARG A 21 3.17 -12.14 -8.55
N TYR A 22 3.13 -13.39 -8.08
CA TYR A 22 2.72 -14.53 -8.89
C TYR A 22 1.32 -14.34 -9.48
N ILE A 23 0.35 -13.91 -8.66
CA ILE A 23 -1.02 -13.64 -9.11
C ILE A 23 -1.06 -12.50 -10.13
N ALA A 24 -0.32 -11.42 -9.90
CA ALA A 24 -0.25 -10.30 -10.84
C ALA A 24 0.33 -10.73 -12.20
N GLU A 25 1.30 -11.65 -12.22
CA GLU A 25 1.87 -12.18 -13.46
C GLU A 25 0.87 -13.01 -14.29
N GLN A 26 -0.20 -13.55 -13.69
CA GLN A 26 -1.17 -14.40 -14.39
C GLN A 26 -2.11 -13.63 -15.34
N SER A 27 -2.06 -12.30 -15.39
CA SER A 27 -2.93 -11.51 -16.27
C SER A 27 -2.19 -10.34 -16.90
N GLU A 28 -2.65 -9.91 -18.09
CA GLU A 28 -2.12 -8.71 -18.74
C GLU A 28 -2.31 -7.46 -17.88
N LYS A 29 -3.51 -7.29 -17.31
CA LYS A 29 -3.80 -6.20 -16.38
C LYS A 29 -2.91 -6.27 -15.14
N GLY A 30 -2.67 -7.45 -14.57
CA GLY A 30 -1.82 -7.59 -13.38
C GLY A 30 -0.35 -7.27 -13.67
N ARG A 31 0.17 -7.60 -14.86
CA ARG A 31 1.55 -7.27 -15.25
C ARG A 31 1.84 -5.78 -15.27
N SER A 32 0.84 -4.92 -15.48
CA SER A 32 1.04 -3.46 -15.42
C SER A 32 1.38 -2.95 -14.01
N PHE A 33 1.10 -3.72 -12.95
CA PHE A 33 1.41 -3.37 -11.56
C PHE A 33 2.82 -3.78 -11.13
N LEU A 34 3.56 -4.49 -11.99
CA LEU A 34 4.88 -5.04 -11.69
C LEU A 34 6.03 -4.08 -12.04
N GLY A 35 5.74 -2.90 -12.58
CA GLY A 35 6.74 -1.92 -12.99
C GLY A 35 7.28 -2.17 -14.41
N LYS A 36 7.53 -1.09 -15.15
CA LYS A 36 7.84 -1.15 -16.59
C LYS A 36 9.29 -1.52 -16.89
N ASP A 37 10.21 -1.18 -15.99
CA ASP A 37 11.65 -1.37 -16.14
C ASP A 37 12.28 -2.00 -14.89
N ALA A 38 13.58 -2.28 -14.96
CA ALA A 38 14.30 -2.92 -13.86
C ALA A 38 14.32 -2.06 -12.59
N GLN A 39 14.34 -0.73 -12.75
CA GLN A 39 14.38 0.21 -11.64
C GLN A 39 13.05 0.24 -10.90
N GLU A 40 11.92 0.36 -11.61
CA GLU A 40 10.59 0.29 -11.00
C GLU A 40 10.36 -1.07 -10.33
N ARG A 41 10.78 -2.17 -10.96
CA ARG A 41 10.70 -3.52 -10.37
C ARG A 41 11.46 -3.62 -9.05
N ALA A 42 12.65 -3.03 -8.97
CA ALA A 42 13.45 -3.02 -7.74
C ALA A 42 12.82 -2.15 -6.65
N LEU A 43 12.30 -0.96 -7.00
CA LEU A 43 11.61 -0.09 -6.05
C LEU A 43 10.31 -0.72 -5.53
N ILE A 44 9.55 -1.42 -6.38
CA ILE A 44 8.37 -2.16 -5.94
C ILE A 44 8.79 -3.23 -4.93
N GLN A 45 9.86 -3.97 -5.21
CA GLN A 45 10.37 -4.99 -4.30
C GLN A 45 10.78 -4.38 -2.95
N GLN A 46 11.46 -3.24 -2.95
CA GLN A 46 11.82 -2.51 -1.72
C GLN A 46 10.58 -2.20 -0.86
N TRP A 47 9.48 -1.73 -1.46
CA TRP A 47 8.25 -1.42 -0.73
C TRP A 47 7.50 -2.67 -0.24
N LEU A 48 7.54 -3.76 -1.01
CA LEU A 48 6.99 -5.05 -0.56
C LEU A 48 7.75 -5.59 0.66
N GLU A 49 9.08 -5.45 0.68
CA GLU A 49 9.92 -5.79 1.83
C GLU A 49 9.66 -4.85 3.02
N TYR A 50 9.51 -3.55 2.77
CA TYR A 50 9.12 -2.59 3.79
C TYR A 50 7.82 -3.01 4.48
N VAL A 51 6.78 -3.35 3.71
CA VAL A 51 5.50 -3.84 4.25
C VAL A 51 5.70 -5.15 5.03
N ALA A 52 6.49 -6.10 4.51
CA ALA A 52 6.72 -7.37 5.19
C ALA A 52 7.40 -7.20 6.56
N VAL A 53 8.31 -6.23 6.70
CA VAL A 53 9.03 -5.93 7.95
C VAL A 53 8.19 -5.07 8.91
N ARG A 54 7.48 -4.07 8.37
CA ARG A 54 6.79 -3.05 9.19
C ARG A 54 5.35 -3.39 9.53
N CYS A 55 4.71 -4.28 8.76
CA CYS A 55 3.30 -4.65 8.92
C CYS A 55 3.14 -6.11 9.38
N GLU A 56 3.84 -6.50 10.45
CA GLU A 56 3.75 -7.86 10.98
C GLU A 56 2.29 -8.18 11.36
N GLY A 57 1.71 -9.22 10.74
CA GLY A 57 0.30 -9.56 10.93
C GLY A 57 -0.70 -8.78 10.08
N GLY A 58 -0.24 -7.93 9.15
CA GLY A 58 -1.09 -7.25 8.18
C GLY A 58 -1.54 -5.83 8.57
N SER A 59 -1.00 -5.28 9.66
CA SER A 59 -1.23 -3.89 10.08
C SER A 59 0.01 -3.31 10.73
N LEU A 60 0.07 -1.99 10.87
CA LEU A 60 1.17 -1.34 11.58
C LEU A 60 1.07 -1.57 13.10
N PRO A 61 2.18 -1.86 13.78
CA PRO A 61 2.25 -1.82 15.24
C PRO A 61 1.90 -0.43 15.77
N LEU A 62 1.10 -0.36 16.83
CA LEU A 62 0.62 0.91 17.38
C LEU A 62 1.76 1.84 17.84
N ASP A 63 2.80 1.26 18.44
CA ASP A 63 3.92 2.01 19.03
C ASP A 63 4.78 2.70 17.97
N THR A 64 4.85 2.15 16.76
CA THR A 64 5.67 2.68 15.65
C THR A 64 4.84 3.37 14.57
N ALA A 65 3.51 3.29 14.65
CA ALA A 65 2.60 3.80 13.63
C ALA A 65 2.85 5.28 13.32
N HIS A 66 2.99 6.14 14.33
CA HIS A 66 3.20 7.57 14.11
C HIS A 66 4.51 7.92 13.39
N GLU A 67 5.57 7.17 13.67
CA GLU A 67 6.87 7.34 13.02
C GLU A 67 6.77 6.94 11.55
N ILE A 68 6.18 5.77 11.28
CA ILE A 68 5.96 5.24 9.93
C ILE A 68 5.07 6.18 9.12
N LEU A 69 3.94 6.64 9.68
CA LEU A 69 3.05 7.58 8.99
C LEU A 69 3.76 8.89 8.63
N ARG A 70 4.66 9.38 9.48
CA ARG A 70 5.46 10.59 9.21
C ARG A 70 6.47 10.34 8.08
N GLU A 71 7.16 9.21 8.11
CA GLU A 71 8.10 8.78 7.07
C GLU A 71 7.39 8.71 5.70
N LEU A 72 6.29 7.94 5.62
CA LEU A 72 5.53 7.75 4.39
C LEU A 72 4.92 9.06 3.89
N ASN A 73 4.40 9.90 4.79
CA ASN A 73 3.88 11.22 4.42
C ASN A 73 4.98 12.11 3.81
N SER A 74 6.19 12.08 4.36
CA SER A 74 7.32 12.83 3.82
C SER A 74 7.75 12.30 2.46
N TYR A 75 7.78 10.97 2.30
CA TYR A 75 8.07 10.31 1.03
C TYR A 75 7.07 10.67 -0.08
N LEU A 76 5.79 10.85 0.26
CA LEU A 76 4.71 11.18 -0.68
C LEU A 76 4.53 12.68 -0.93
N ALA A 77 5.41 13.55 -0.41
CA ALA A 77 5.29 14.99 -0.55
C ALA A 77 5.27 15.45 -2.03
N ASP A 78 6.10 14.82 -2.87
CA ASP A 78 6.30 15.11 -4.29
C ASP A 78 5.89 13.93 -5.20
N ARG A 79 5.16 12.93 -4.67
CA ARG A 79 4.83 11.68 -5.41
C ARG A 79 3.35 11.35 -5.39
N CYS A 80 2.79 10.96 -6.53
CA CYS A 80 1.41 10.50 -6.61
C CYS A 80 1.23 9.05 -6.13
N PHE A 81 2.24 8.20 -6.34
CA PHE A 81 2.28 6.78 -5.98
C PHE A 81 3.65 6.45 -5.39
N PHE A 82 3.81 5.28 -4.79
CA PHE A 82 5.07 4.86 -4.21
C PHE A 82 6.16 4.56 -5.24
N VAL A 83 5.78 4.14 -6.45
CA VAL A 83 6.71 3.87 -7.55
C VAL A 83 6.17 4.44 -8.84
N GLY A 84 6.98 5.25 -9.52
CA GLY A 84 6.63 5.84 -10.81
C GLY A 84 5.46 6.83 -10.72
N VAL A 85 4.59 6.80 -11.75
CA VAL A 85 3.46 7.74 -11.91
C VAL A 85 2.10 7.02 -12.00
N SER A 86 2.09 5.71 -11.76
CA SER A 86 0.92 4.85 -11.87
C SER A 86 0.84 3.89 -10.70
N LEU A 87 -0.35 3.35 -10.45
CA LEU A 87 -0.61 2.36 -9.41
C LEU A 87 0.22 1.08 -9.62
N THR A 88 0.94 0.65 -8.59
CA THR A 88 1.76 -0.57 -8.59
C THR A 88 1.40 -1.51 -7.44
N LEU A 89 2.01 -2.71 -7.40
CA LEU A 89 1.87 -3.60 -6.26
C LEU A 89 2.33 -2.96 -4.93
N ALA A 90 3.29 -2.03 -4.96
CA ALA A 90 3.71 -1.32 -3.75
C ALA A 90 2.52 -0.57 -3.14
N ASP A 91 1.78 0.19 -3.96
CA ASP A 91 0.62 0.95 -3.51
C ASP A 91 -0.50 0.05 -2.98
N VAL A 92 -0.76 -1.06 -3.67
CA VAL A 92 -1.77 -2.05 -3.22
C VAL A 92 -1.42 -2.59 -1.83
N PHE A 93 -0.19 -3.05 -1.62
CA PHE A 93 0.22 -3.63 -0.34
C PHE A 93 0.22 -2.60 0.79
N LEU A 94 0.72 -1.40 0.52
CA LEU A 94 0.71 -0.32 1.51
C LEU A 94 -0.71 0.11 1.83
N TYR A 95 -1.62 0.19 0.85
CA TYR A 95 -3.01 0.56 1.09
C TYR A 95 -3.67 -0.41 2.07
N TYR A 96 -3.56 -1.72 1.81
CA TYR A 96 -4.14 -2.74 2.67
C TYR A 96 -3.50 -2.76 4.07
N CYS A 97 -2.17 -2.61 4.17
CA CYS A 97 -1.50 -2.54 5.47
C CYS A 97 -1.94 -1.32 6.29
N LEU A 98 -2.04 -0.16 5.64
CA LEU A 98 -2.31 1.12 6.30
C LEU A 98 -3.78 1.34 6.61
N HIS A 99 -4.69 0.61 5.95
CA HIS A 99 -6.13 0.83 6.05
C HIS A 99 -6.66 0.86 7.50
N PRO A 100 -6.34 -0.11 8.38
CA PRO A 100 -6.79 -0.07 9.77
C PRO A 100 -6.30 1.16 10.54
N THR A 101 -5.03 1.53 10.34
CA THR A 101 -4.40 2.67 11.01
C THR A 101 -4.97 3.99 10.51
N ILE A 102 -5.10 4.18 9.20
CA ILE A 102 -5.67 5.42 8.61
C ILE A 102 -7.16 5.56 8.96
N GLY A 103 -7.88 4.44 9.06
CA GLY A 103 -9.28 4.40 9.45
C GLY A 103 -9.53 4.83 10.89
N SER A 104 -8.58 4.61 11.80
CA SER A 104 -8.70 4.99 13.21
C SER A 104 -8.28 6.43 13.52
N LEU A 105 -7.59 7.11 12.60
CA LEU A 105 -7.16 8.50 12.80
C LEU A 105 -8.35 9.47 12.83
N SER A 106 -8.31 10.40 13.78
CA SER A 106 -9.18 11.57 13.80
C SER A 106 -8.90 12.51 12.61
N PHE A 107 -9.85 13.39 12.29
CA PHE A 107 -9.63 14.41 11.25
C PHE A 107 -8.42 15.30 11.54
N LYS A 108 -8.20 15.66 12.82
CA LYS A 108 -7.05 16.45 13.25
C LYS A 108 -5.72 15.71 13.03
N GLU A 109 -5.68 14.40 13.22
CA GLU A 109 -4.48 13.61 12.94
C GLU A 109 -4.24 13.44 11.45
N LYS A 110 -5.29 13.21 10.66
CA LYS A 110 -5.21 13.12 9.20
C LYS A 110 -4.60 14.39 8.58
N GLU A 111 -4.89 15.56 9.13
CA GLU A 111 -4.27 16.83 8.68
C GLU A 111 -2.74 16.86 8.83
N LYS A 112 -2.17 16.13 9.81
CA LYS A 112 -0.71 16.02 9.98
C LYS A 112 -0.05 15.20 8.88
N TYR A 113 -0.81 14.30 8.24
CA TYR A 113 -0.33 13.38 7.21
C TYR A 113 -1.03 13.65 5.87
N CYS A 114 -1.07 14.91 5.45
CA CYS A 114 -1.86 15.36 4.32
C CYS A 114 -1.47 14.69 2.98
N HIS A 115 -0.19 14.45 2.74
CA HIS A 115 0.29 13.80 1.51
C HIS A 115 -0.08 12.32 1.49
N LEU A 116 0.04 11.65 2.64
CA LEU A 116 -0.39 10.27 2.80
C LEU A 116 -1.90 10.13 2.66
N CYS A 117 -2.69 11.02 3.27
CA CYS A 117 -4.15 11.02 3.13
C CYS A 117 -4.58 11.28 1.68
N ARG A 118 -3.91 12.19 0.97
CA ARG A 118 -4.14 12.43 -0.47
C ARG A 118 -3.89 11.16 -1.28
N TRP A 119 -2.76 10.49 -1.06
CA TRP A 119 -2.45 9.22 -1.74
C TRP A 119 -3.48 8.13 -1.38
N PHE A 120 -3.86 8.02 -0.10
CA PHE A 120 -4.82 7.03 0.35
C PHE A 120 -6.19 7.25 -0.31
N ASP A 121 -6.62 8.51 -0.40
CA ASP A 121 -7.86 8.89 -1.09
C ASP A 121 -7.80 8.58 -2.59
N LEU A 122 -6.67 8.84 -3.24
CA LEU A 122 -6.44 8.47 -4.64
C LEU A 122 -6.53 6.95 -4.87
N VAL A 123 -5.92 6.15 -3.98
CA VAL A 123 -5.82 4.69 -4.12
C VAL A 123 -7.15 4.01 -3.80
N GLN A 124 -7.89 4.43 -2.78
CA GLN A 124 -9.17 3.81 -2.42
C GLN A 124 -10.27 3.96 -3.49
N HIS A 125 -10.11 4.94 -4.39
CA HIS A 125 -11.01 5.18 -5.52
C HIS A 125 -10.57 4.48 -6.81
N GLN A 126 -9.50 3.68 -6.79
CA GLN A 126 -9.11 2.87 -7.95
C GLN A 126 -10.08 1.71 -8.16
N ASP A 127 -10.49 1.50 -9.41
CA ASP A 127 -11.51 0.50 -9.77
C ASP A 127 -11.10 -0.91 -9.32
N GLY A 128 -11.93 -1.50 -8.46
CA GLY A 128 -11.71 -2.84 -7.93
C GLY A 128 -10.55 -2.96 -6.93
N LEU A 129 -9.96 -1.85 -6.45
CA LEU A 129 -8.90 -1.94 -5.45
C LEU A 129 -9.45 -2.09 -4.03
N ARG A 130 -10.41 -1.25 -3.61
CA ARG A 130 -10.94 -1.23 -2.24
C ARG A 130 -11.73 -2.48 -1.85
N GLN A 131 -12.35 -3.15 -2.83
CA GLN A 131 -13.19 -4.33 -2.60
C GLN A 131 -14.25 -4.03 -1.52
N ASN A 132 -14.24 -4.80 -0.43
CA ASN A 132 -15.21 -4.69 0.67
C ASN A 132 -14.72 -3.80 1.84
N LEU A 133 -13.53 -3.22 1.76
CA LEU A 133 -13.04 -2.34 2.83
C LEU A 133 -13.88 -1.06 2.91
N PRO A 134 -14.14 -0.53 4.12
CA PRO A 134 -14.93 0.68 4.26
C PRO A 134 -14.19 1.88 3.64
N LEU A 135 -14.96 2.79 3.03
CA LEU A 135 -14.45 4.04 2.49
C LEU A 135 -14.03 4.95 3.65
N ILE A 136 -12.79 5.44 3.62
CA ILE A 136 -12.29 6.36 4.65
C ILE A 136 -12.48 7.78 4.14
N VAL A 137 -13.24 8.59 4.89
CA VAL A 137 -13.52 9.98 4.53
C VAL A 137 -12.35 10.88 4.95
N PHE A 138 -11.98 11.78 4.05
CA PHE A 138 -11.00 12.83 4.25
C PHE A 138 -11.63 14.21 4.03
N SER A 139 -11.21 15.21 4.80
CA SER A 139 -11.65 16.59 4.61
C SER A 139 -10.90 17.23 3.44
N LYS A 140 -11.62 17.94 2.57
CA LYS A 140 -11.02 18.73 1.47
C LYS A 140 -10.46 20.09 1.94
N THR A 141 -10.81 20.51 3.16
CA THR A 141 -10.38 21.77 3.77
C THR A 141 -9.73 21.51 5.13
N ARG A 142 -8.79 22.36 5.54
CA ARG A 142 -8.28 22.34 6.92
C ARG A 142 -9.38 22.79 7.87
N LEU A 143 -9.71 21.94 8.83
CA LEU A 143 -10.76 22.13 9.84
C LEU A 143 -10.18 22.68 11.15
N TYR A 144 -8.90 22.43 11.42
CA TYR A 144 -8.24 22.86 12.65
C TYR A 144 -7.08 23.80 12.30
N GLN A 145 -7.34 25.11 12.32
CA GLN A 145 -6.33 26.17 12.27
C GLN A 145 -6.07 26.73 13.66
#